data_AF-A0A9P4L7B4-F1
#
_entry.id   AF-A0A9P4L7B4-F1
#
_cell.length_a   1.000
_cell.length_b   1.000
_cell.length_c   1.000
_cell.angle_alpha   90.00
_cell.angle_beta   90.00
_cell.angle_gamma   90.00
#
_symmetry.space_group_name_H-M   'P 1'
#
loop_
_entity.id
_entity.type
_entity.pdbx_description
1 polymer ?
#
loop_
_entity_poly.entity_id
_entity_poly.type
_entity_poly.pdbx_seq_one_letter_code
_entity_poly.pdbx_strand_id
1 'polypeptide(L)'
;MSVKLRIFAMLCLISMTLVASLPHTGMINDEFVRDVGAVYTEPGYGGKASFLLALKAEPKCMPFDGNIASVQVCVTASCTFYPTEGCEQDSDSSSFTVNGPGDVQDVYAHVHKSKYGSYICGTDETVITKGKDTLPTTPHDSSKDKKPVMVLETTEHDESKELKSAAWQVPSSN
;
A
#
# COMPACT_ATOMS: atom_id res chain seq x y z
N MET A 1 -24.26 36.16 -28.72
CA MET A 1 -23.34 35.78 -27.62
C MET A 1 -22.07 36.60 -27.74
N SER A 2 -21.75 37.38 -26.71
CA SER A 2 -20.61 38.32 -26.73
C SER A 2 -19.28 37.58 -26.72
N VAL A 3 -18.31 38.04 -27.53
CA VAL A 3 -16.97 37.44 -27.70
C VAL A 3 -16.25 37.24 -26.35
N LYS A 4 -16.53 38.10 -25.38
CA LYS A 4 -15.99 38.02 -24.01
C LYS A 4 -16.40 36.74 -23.25
N LEU A 5 -17.58 36.18 -23.53
CA LEU A 5 -18.09 34.98 -22.87
C LEU A 5 -17.40 33.70 -23.37
N ARG A 6 -16.93 33.68 -24.62
CA ARG A 6 -16.22 32.52 -25.20
C ARG A 6 -14.77 32.39 -24.68
N ILE A 7 -14.11 33.51 -24.41
CA ILE A 7 -12.75 33.53 -23.88
C ILE A 7 -12.72 33.03 -22.42
N PHE A 8 -13.73 33.41 -21.62
CA PHE A 8 -13.82 32.97 -20.22
C PHE A 8 -14.07 31.46 -20.10
N ALA A 9 -14.89 30.89 -20.99
CA ALA A 9 -15.17 29.45 -21.01
C ALA A 9 -13.96 28.60 -21.43
N MET A 10 -13.09 29.10 -22.32
CA MET A 10 -11.85 28.40 -22.68
C MET A 10 -10.80 28.42 -21.56
N LEU A 11 -10.73 29.49 -20.75
CA LEU A 11 -9.76 29.54 -19.65
C LEU A 11 -10.07 28.54 -18.52
N CYS A 12 -11.35 28.25 -18.25
CA CYS A 12 -11.73 27.26 -17.24
C CYS A 12 -11.38 25.80 -17.61
N LEU A 13 -11.17 25.50 -18.90
CA LEU A 13 -10.84 24.15 -19.35
C LEU A 13 -9.35 23.81 -19.26
N ILE A 14 -8.47 24.80 -19.06
CA ILE A 14 -7.01 24.60 -19.01
C ILE A 14 -6.51 24.40 -17.57
N SER A 15 -7.34 24.65 -16.56
CA SER A 15 -6.99 24.51 -15.14
C SER A 15 -7.20 23.11 -14.54
N MET A 16 -7.43 22.08 -15.37
CA MET A 16 -7.16 20.70 -14.93
C MET A 16 -5.65 20.45 -14.95
N THR A 17 -4.93 21.20 -14.12
CA THR A 17 -3.54 20.91 -13.81
C THR A 17 -3.50 19.51 -13.22
N LEU A 18 -2.73 18.62 -13.85
CA LEU A 18 -2.38 17.32 -13.30
C LEU A 18 -1.87 17.55 -11.87
N VAL A 19 -2.71 17.25 -10.89
CA VAL A 19 -2.22 16.95 -9.55
C VAL A 19 -1.56 15.59 -9.69
N ALA A 20 -0.33 15.59 -10.20
CA ALA A 20 0.51 14.42 -10.14
C ALA A 20 0.60 14.09 -8.66
N SER A 21 0.01 12.96 -8.28
CA SER A 21 0.02 12.49 -6.91
C SER A 21 1.48 12.24 -6.54
N LEU A 22 2.09 13.27 -5.95
CA LEU A 22 3.46 13.19 -5.48
C LEU A 22 3.46 12.11 -4.40
N PRO A 23 4.36 11.11 -4.50
CA PRO A 23 4.49 10.12 -3.45
C PRO A 23 4.74 10.85 -2.12
N HIS A 24 4.01 10.46 -1.09
CA HIS A 24 4.17 11.01 0.25
C HIS A 24 5.64 10.87 0.67
N THR A 25 6.14 11.87 1.39
CA THR A 25 7.54 11.85 1.87
C THR A 25 7.78 10.59 2.69
N GLY A 26 8.77 9.79 2.27
CA GLY A 26 9.13 8.52 2.92
C GLY A 26 8.63 7.27 2.18
N MET A 27 7.90 7.41 1.07
CA MET A 27 7.60 6.28 0.19
C MET A 27 8.86 5.80 -0.55
N ILE A 28 9.10 4.50 -0.52
CA ILE A 28 10.12 3.84 -1.32
C ILE A 28 9.76 4.04 -2.79
N ASN A 29 10.71 4.49 -3.60
CA ASN A 29 10.54 4.65 -5.04
C ASN A 29 11.91 4.60 -5.72
N ASP A 30 12.53 3.42 -5.72
CA ASP A 30 13.84 3.18 -6.34
C ASP A 30 13.70 2.57 -7.75
N GLU A 31 14.78 2.09 -8.35
CA GLU A 31 14.72 1.51 -9.70
C GLU A 31 13.96 0.18 -9.79
N PHE A 32 13.81 -0.56 -8.69
CA PHE A 32 13.23 -1.90 -8.65
C PHE A 32 11.82 -1.93 -8.06
N VAL A 33 11.58 -1.14 -7.02
CA VAL A 33 10.36 -1.19 -6.23
C VAL A 33 9.81 0.21 -5.97
N ARG A 34 8.49 0.27 -5.75
CA ARG A 34 7.83 1.48 -5.28
C ARG A 34 6.71 1.14 -4.31
N ASP A 35 6.53 1.97 -3.29
CA ASP A 35 5.28 2.02 -2.55
C ASP A 35 4.17 2.52 -3.48
N VAL A 36 3.00 1.89 -3.40
CA VAL A 36 1.83 2.28 -4.20
C VAL A 36 0.69 2.81 -3.35
N GLY A 37 0.68 2.51 -2.05
CA GLY A 37 -0.43 2.83 -1.18
C GLY A 37 -0.34 2.16 0.19
N ALA A 38 -1.47 2.13 0.89
CA ALA A 38 -1.59 1.47 2.18
C ALA A 38 -2.98 0.84 2.36
N VAL A 39 -3.02 -0.19 3.18
CA VAL A 39 -4.26 -0.79 3.68
C VAL A 39 -4.36 -0.63 5.19
N TYR A 40 -5.59 -0.59 5.68
CA TYR A 40 -5.92 -0.30 7.06
C TYR A 40 -6.88 -1.34 7.63
N THR A 41 -6.70 -1.70 8.90
CA THR A 41 -7.53 -2.71 9.57
C THR A 41 -8.90 -2.20 10.00
N GLU A 42 -9.14 -0.88 9.96
CA GLU A 42 -10.43 -0.24 10.27
C GLU A 42 -10.90 0.65 9.10
N PRO A 43 -12.23 0.85 8.93
CA PRO A 43 -12.75 1.82 7.97
C PRO A 43 -12.26 3.24 8.27
N GLY A 44 -12.28 4.12 7.27
CA GLY A 44 -11.88 5.51 7.45
C GLY A 44 -10.38 5.70 7.67
N TYR A 45 -9.55 4.79 7.18
CA TYR A 45 -8.08 4.83 7.29
C TYR A 45 -7.58 4.72 8.75
N GLY A 46 -8.38 4.06 9.59
CA GLY A 46 -8.13 3.81 11.01
C GLY A 46 -7.27 2.56 11.29
N GLY A 47 -6.96 2.31 12.56
CA GLY A 47 -6.24 1.10 12.97
C GLY A 47 -4.80 0.98 12.46
N LYS A 48 -4.33 -0.28 12.37
CA LYS A 48 -2.98 -0.64 11.90
C LYS A 48 -2.92 -0.49 10.39
N ALA A 49 -1.85 0.15 9.92
CA ALA A 49 -1.56 0.31 8.51
C ALA A 49 -0.51 -0.71 8.04
N SER A 50 -0.64 -1.17 6.79
CA SER A 50 0.38 -1.92 6.07
C SER A 50 0.59 -1.27 4.70
N PHE A 51 1.86 -1.00 4.35
CA PHE A 51 2.20 -0.42 3.05
C PHE A 51 2.14 -1.46 1.93
N LEU A 52 1.72 -1.01 0.77
CA LEU A 52 1.63 -1.81 -0.44
C LEU A 52 2.82 -1.50 -1.34
N LEU A 53 3.51 -2.55 -1.77
CA LEU A 53 4.66 -2.45 -2.67
C LEU A 53 4.29 -2.98 -4.06
N ALA A 54 4.90 -2.39 -5.09
CA ALA A 54 4.90 -2.92 -6.44
C ALA A 54 6.34 -3.01 -6.96
N LEU A 55 6.67 -4.15 -7.57
CA LEU A 55 7.89 -4.25 -8.36
C LEU A 55 7.66 -3.53 -9.70
N LYS A 56 8.64 -2.75 -10.16
CA LYS A 56 8.56 -1.97 -11.39
C LYS A 56 8.79 -2.81 -12.65
N ALA A 57 9.55 -3.90 -12.52
CA ALA A 57 9.88 -4.78 -13.65
C ALA A 57 8.67 -5.63 -14.08
N GLU A 58 8.01 -6.27 -13.12
CA GLU A 58 6.85 -7.12 -13.36
C GLU A 58 5.96 -7.22 -12.11
N PRO A 59 4.62 -7.23 -12.23
CA PRO A 59 3.75 -7.50 -11.10
C PRO A 59 4.03 -8.86 -10.49
N LYS A 60 4.21 -8.91 -9.17
CA LYS A 60 4.49 -10.13 -8.42
C LYS A 60 3.48 -10.31 -7.29
N CYS A 61 3.13 -11.56 -7.01
CA CYS A 61 2.36 -11.91 -5.83
C CYS A 61 3.16 -11.61 -4.56
N MET A 62 2.61 -10.72 -3.74
CA MET A 62 3.18 -10.30 -2.47
C MET A 62 2.39 -10.94 -1.33
N PRO A 63 3.07 -11.54 -0.33
CA PRO A 63 2.38 -12.09 0.83
C PRO A 63 1.73 -10.97 1.65
N PHE A 64 0.60 -11.29 2.26
CA PHE A 64 -0.11 -10.40 3.17
C PHE A 64 -0.78 -11.21 4.27
N ASP A 65 -0.94 -10.62 5.44
CA ASP A 65 -1.61 -11.28 6.55
C ASP A 65 -2.43 -10.27 7.35
N GLY A 66 -3.70 -10.14 7.00
CA GLY A 66 -4.56 -9.19 7.70
C GLY A 66 -5.97 -9.05 7.15
N ASN A 67 -6.75 -8.27 7.87
CA ASN A 67 -8.04 -7.78 7.40
C ASN A 67 -7.83 -6.42 6.73
N ILE A 68 -8.56 -6.18 5.64
CA ILE A 68 -8.54 -4.91 4.93
C ILE A 68 -9.93 -4.28 5.07
N ALA A 69 -9.98 -3.10 5.69
CA ALA A 69 -11.21 -2.37 5.95
C ALA A 69 -11.26 -1.02 5.21
N SER A 70 -10.09 -0.45 4.90
CA SER A 70 -9.97 0.69 3.98
C SER A 70 -8.63 0.63 3.25
N VAL A 71 -8.57 1.27 2.07
CA VAL A 71 -7.42 1.23 1.15
C VAL A 71 -7.17 2.64 0.62
N GLN A 72 -5.90 3.02 0.52
CA GLN A 72 -5.46 4.18 -0.24
C GLN A 72 -4.45 3.73 -1.29
N VAL A 73 -4.67 4.08 -2.55
CA VAL A 73 -3.69 3.87 -3.64
C VAL A 73 -3.24 5.25 -4.10
N CYS A 74 -2.02 5.63 -3.72
CA CYS A 74 -1.50 7.00 -3.86
C CYS A 74 -0.96 7.29 -5.26
N VAL A 75 -0.69 6.27 -6.08
CA VAL A 75 -0.12 6.41 -7.43
C VAL A 75 -1.01 5.73 -8.47
N THR A 76 -0.75 5.99 -9.74
CA THR A 76 -1.36 5.22 -10.83
C THR A 76 -0.90 3.76 -10.75
N ALA A 77 -1.77 2.91 -10.22
CA ALA A 77 -1.58 1.48 -10.05
C ALA A 77 -2.93 0.81 -9.82
N SER A 78 -3.05 -0.45 -10.21
CA SER A 78 -4.14 -1.33 -9.76
C SER A 78 -3.58 -2.29 -8.72
N CYS A 79 -4.36 -2.55 -7.68
CA CYS A 79 -4.01 -3.52 -6.64
C CYS A 79 -5.15 -4.52 -6.47
N THR A 80 -4.87 -5.81 -6.68
CA THR A 80 -5.82 -6.90 -6.43
C THR A 80 -5.42 -7.65 -5.16
N PHE A 81 -6.38 -7.86 -4.27
CA PHE A 81 -6.21 -8.58 -3.00
C PHE A 81 -6.89 -9.94 -3.07
N TYR A 82 -6.22 -10.97 -2.55
CA TYR A 82 -6.68 -12.35 -2.59
C TYR A 82 -6.79 -12.94 -1.18
N PRO A 83 -7.81 -13.76 -0.91
CA PRO A 83 -7.93 -14.45 0.38
C PRO A 83 -6.86 -15.54 0.56
N THR A 84 -6.26 -16.02 -0.52
CA THR A 84 -5.21 -17.05 -0.54
C THR A 84 -3.81 -16.42 -0.51
N GLU A 85 -2.78 -17.20 -0.19
CA GLU A 85 -1.38 -16.75 -0.17
C GLU A 85 -0.73 -16.70 -1.57
N GLY A 86 -1.32 -17.35 -2.57
CA GLY A 86 -0.73 -17.54 -3.91
C GLY A 86 -1.25 -16.62 -5.02
N CYS A 87 -2.02 -15.58 -4.69
CA CYS A 87 -2.71 -14.72 -5.65
C CYS A 87 -3.57 -15.49 -6.67
N GLU A 88 -4.13 -16.61 -6.23
CA GLU A 88 -5.00 -17.46 -7.02
C GLU A 88 -6.44 -16.99 -6.89
N GLN A 89 -7.12 -16.89 -8.03
CA GLN A 89 -8.54 -16.60 -8.07
C GLN A 89 -9.31 -17.91 -7.91
N ASP A 90 -9.93 -18.12 -6.75
CA ASP A 90 -10.96 -19.13 -6.60
C ASP A 90 -12.30 -18.55 -7.11
N SER A 91 -13.11 -19.39 -7.73
CA SER A 91 -14.48 -19.11 -8.17
C SER A 91 -15.36 -18.50 -7.06
N ASP A 92 -15.11 -18.89 -5.81
CA ASP A 92 -15.79 -18.37 -4.63
C ASP A 92 -14.98 -17.31 -3.86
N SER A 93 -13.80 -16.90 -4.36
CA SER A 93 -12.94 -15.94 -3.65
C SER A 93 -13.57 -14.55 -3.54
N SER A 94 -13.45 -13.94 -2.36
CA SER A 94 -13.77 -12.53 -2.09
C SER A 94 -12.64 -11.58 -2.56
N SER A 95 -11.96 -11.93 -3.66
CA SER A 95 -10.89 -11.11 -4.21
C SER A 95 -11.44 -9.81 -4.79
N PHE A 96 -10.73 -8.71 -4.60
CA PHE A 96 -11.15 -7.42 -5.11
C PHE A 96 -9.98 -6.59 -5.63
N THR A 97 -10.27 -5.71 -6.58
CA THR A 97 -9.32 -4.78 -7.19
C THR A 97 -9.66 -3.34 -6.81
N VAL A 98 -8.62 -2.55 -6.53
CA VAL A 98 -8.69 -1.09 -6.34
C VAL A 98 -7.80 -0.42 -7.37
N ASN A 99 -8.35 0.53 -8.12
CA ASN A 99 -7.61 1.29 -9.13
C ASN A 99 -7.28 2.69 -8.61
N GLY A 100 -5.99 3.00 -8.60
CA GLY A 100 -5.43 4.27 -8.17
C GLY A 100 -5.07 5.23 -9.31
N PRO A 101 -4.84 6.53 -9.02
CA PRO A 101 -4.85 7.09 -7.66
C PRO A 101 -6.28 7.24 -7.11
N GLY A 102 -6.52 6.71 -5.91
CA GLY A 102 -7.86 6.75 -5.29
C GLY A 102 -7.97 5.98 -3.98
N ASP A 103 -9.00 6.30 -3.21
CA ASP A 103 -9.23 5.78 -1.86
C ASP A 103 -10.57 5.06 -1.73
N VAL A 104 -10.58 3.97 -0.94
CA VAL A 104 -11.77 3.22 -0.51
C VAL A 104 -11.89 3.33 1.00
N GLN A 105 -12.86 4.11 1.46
CA GLN A 105 -13.03 4.40 2.90
C GLN A 105 -13.63 3.22 3.69
N ASP A 106 -14.47 2.40 3.06
CA ASP A 106 -15.10 1.24 3.68
C ASP A 106 -15.19 0.10 2.67
N VAL A 107 -14.24 -0.83 2.75
CA VAL A 107 -14.19 -2.03 1.91
C VAL A 107 -15.37 -2.96 2.21
N TYR A 108 -15.85 -2.99 3.47
CA TYR A 108 -16.92 -3.89 3.89
C TYR A 108 -18.30 -3.51 3.36
N ALA A 109 -18.44 -2.28 2.84
CA ALA A 109 -19.62 -1.86 2.10
C ALA A 109 -19.78 -2.59 0.75
N HIS A 110 -18.70 -3.19 0.24
CA HIS A 110 -18.66 -3.80 -1.10
C HIS A 110 -18.32 -5.28 -1.10
N VAL A 111 -17.47 -5.71 -0.17
CA VAL A 111 -17.06 -7.12 -0.04
C VAL A 111 -17.27 -7.61 1.38
N HIS A 112 -17.50 -8.92 1.53
CA HIS A 112 -17.61 -9.51 2.86
C HIS A 112 -16.31 -9.36 3.64
N LYS A 113 -16.43 -9.12 4.94
CA LYS A 113 -15.28 -9.05 5.84
C LYS A 113 -14.52 -10.38 5.83
N SER A 114 -13.37 -10.39 5.17
CA SER A 114 -12.47 -11.54 5.09
C SER A 114 -11.04 -11.18 5.45
N LYS A 115 -10.27 -12.21 5.78
CA LYS A 115 -8.82 -12.16 5.88
C LYS A 115 -8.23 -12.31 4.49
N TYR A 116 -7.18 -11.54 4.19
CA TYR A 116 -6.45 -11.59 2.93
C TYR A 116 -5.05 -12.16 3.16
N GLY A 117 -4.61 -13.00 2.23
CA GLY A 117 -3.34 -13.74 2.29
C GLY A 117 -2.28 -13.22 1.31
N SER A 118 -2.70 -12.49 0.27
CA SER A 118 -1.77 -11.94 -0.71
C SER A 118 -2.37 -10.79 -1.51
N TYR A 119 -1.52 -10.09 -2.24
CA TYR A 119 -1.92 -9.06 -3.19
C TYR A 119 -0.95 -8.96 -4.37
N ILE A 120 -1.42 -8.36 -5.46
CA ILE A 120 -0.59 -7.94 -6.60
C ILE A 120 -0.89 -6.47 -6.87
N CYS A 121 0.15 -5.65 -6.99
CA CYS A 121 0.05 -4.26 -7.43
C CYS A 121 0.95 -4.00 -8.66
N GLY A 122 0.49 -3.15 -9.57
CA GLY A 122 1.25 -2.78 -10.77
C GLY A 122 0.60 -1.65 -11.57
N THR A 123 1.33 -1.08 -12.54
CA THR A 123 0.80 -0.04 -13.46
C THR A 123 0.01 -0.61 -14.63
N ASP A 124 0.31 -1.85 -15.02
CA ASP A 124 -0.26 -2.47 -16.20
C ASP A 124 -1.48 -3.31 -15.84
N GLU A 125 -2.67 -2.78 -16.14
CA GLU A 125 -3.93 -3.48 -15.92
C GLU A 125 -4.04 -4.81 -16.69
N THR A 126 -3.26 -4.99 -17.77
CA THR A 126 -3.32 -6.21 -18.59
C THR A 126 -2.63 -7.40 -17.93
N VAL A 127 -1.72 -7.14 -16.99
CA VAL A 127 -0.94 -8.18 -16.29
C VAL A 127 -1.56 -8.53 -14.94
N ILE A 128 -2.37 -7.64 -14.37
CA ILE A 128 -2.99 -7.86 -13.07
C ILE A 128 -4.30 -8.61 -13.28
N THR A 129 -4.36 -9.85 -12.80
CA THR A 129 -5.61 -10.60 -12.71
C THR A 129 -6.61 -9.76 -11.91
N LYS A 130 -7.72 -9.38 -12.57
CA LYS A 130 -8.78 -8.63 -11.91
C LYS A 130 -9.44 -9.53 -10.89
N GLY A 131 -9.59 -9.01 -9.67
CA GLY A 131 -10.37 -9.66 -8.63
C GLY A 131 -11.82 -9.82 -9.08
N LYS A 132 -12.59 -10.59 -8.31
CA LYS A 132 -14.02 -10.79 -8.57
C LYS A 132 -14.76 -9.46 -8.62
N ASP A 133 -14.42 -8.55 -7.72
CA ASP A 133 -15.01 -7.23 -7.61
C ASP A 133 -13.98 -6.13 -7.91
N THR A 134 -14.41 -5.02 -8.52
CA THR A 134 -13.61 -3.79 -8.60
C THR A 134 -14.30 -2.72 -7.75
N LEU A 135 -13.60 -2.22 -6.75
CA LEU A 135 -14.20 -1.30 -5.78
C LEU A 135 -14.20 0.13 -6.31
N PRO A 136 -15.30 0.89 -6.13
CA PRO A 136 -15.33 2.29 -6.48
C PRO A 136 -14.38 3.08 -5.57
N THR A 137 -13.57 3.93 -6.17
CA THR A 137 -12.66 4.81 -5.44
C THR A 137 -13.16 6.25 -5.44
N THR A 138 -12.80 6.97 -4.37
CA THR A 138 -12.86 8.43 -4.31
C THR A 138 -11.50 9.00 -4.71
N PRO A 139 -11.42 10.24 -5.23
CA PRO A 139 -10.12 10.86 -5.49
C PRO A 139 -9.24 10.85 -4.25
N HIS A 140 -7.97 10.46 -4.42
CA HIS A 140 -7.02 10.32 -3.33
C HIS A 140 -6.79 11.65 -2.58
N ASP A 141 -6.91 11.62 -1.25
CA ASP A 141 -6.73 12.79 -0.38
C ASP A 141 -5.42 12.70 0.41
N SER A 142 -4.35 13.29 -0.14
CA SER A 142 -3.00 13.30 0.45
C SER A 142 -2.93 13.94 1.85
N SER A 143 -3.96 14.68 2.29
CA SER A 143 -3.99 15.24 3.65
C SER A 143 -4.27 14.19 4.73
N LYS A 144 -4.79 13.02 4.34
CA LYS A 144 -5.12 11.91 5.24
C LYS A 144 -4.02 10.85 5.34
N ASP A 145 -2.96 11.00 4.56
CA ASP A 145 -1.90 10.01 4.48
C ASP A 145 -1.09 9.96 5.76
N LYS A 146 -1.01 8.76 6.34
CA LYS A 146 -0.12 8.53 7.48
C LYS A 146 1.31 8.60 6.98
N LYS A 147 2.08 9.53 7.56
CA LYS A 147 3.52 9.55 7.37
C LYS A 147 4.09 8.26 7.94
N PRO A 148 4.94 7.51 7.22
CA PRO A 148 5.64 6.39 7.81
C PRO A 148 6.41 6.89 9.02
N VAL A 149 5.99 6.44 10.20
CA VAL A 149 6.81 6.60 11.40
C VAL A 149 7.88 5.54 11.24
N MET A 150 9.01 5.94 10.64
CA MET A 150 10.22 5.15 10.76
C MET A 150 10.59 5.19 12.24
N VAL A 151 10.09 4.21 13.00
CA VAL A 151 10.66 3.89 14.29
C VAL A 151 12.05 3.38 13.96
N LEU A 152 13.03 4.28 13.93
CA LEU A 152 14.41 3.88 14.15
C LEU A 152 14.41 3.28 15.55
N GLU A 153 14.15 1.98 15.64
CA GLU A 153 14.51 1.20 16.79
C GLU A 153 16.03 1.24 16.80
N THR A 154 16.59 2.29 17.41
CA THR A 154 17.99 2.30 17.80
C THR A 154 18.09 1.21 18.83
N THR A 155 18.34 -0.02 18.37
CA THR A 155 18.98 -1.03 19.18
C THR A 155 20.31 -0.42 19.59
N GLU A 156 20.30 0.31 20.70
CA GLU A 156 21.48 0.43 21.55
C GLU A 156 21.84 -1.01 21.89
N HIS A 157 22.69 -1.58 21.05
CA HIS A 157 23.35 -2.84 21.31
C HIS A 157 24.23 -2.54 22.51
N ASP A 158 23.70 -2.85 23.70
CA ASP A 158 24.41 -2.75 24.97
C ASP A 158 25.55 -3.78 24.96
N GLU A 159 26.66 -3.43 24.30
CA GLU A 159 27.90 -4.20 24.24
C GLU A 159 28.53 -4.42 25.63
N SER A 160 27.94 -3.88 26.71
CA SER A 160 28.49 -4.00 28.07
C SER A 160 28.23 -5.35 28.75
N LYS A 161 27.41 -6.24 28.16
CA LYS A 161 27.05 -7.53 28.80
C LYS A 161 27.83 -8.77 28.36
N GLU A 162 28.69 -8.72 27.34
CA GLU A 162 29.43 -9.90 26.86
C GLU A 162 30.88 -10.06 27.38
N LEU A 163 31.32 -9.27 28.37
CA LEU A 163 32.70 -9.36 28.89
C LEU A 163 32.89 -10.11 30.22
N LYS A 164 31.90 -10.87 30.73
CA LYS A 164 32.00 -11.52 32.07
C LYS A 164 32.05 -13.05 32.12
N SER A 165 32.10 -13.77 31.00
CA SER A 165 32.01 -15.24 31.02
C SER A 165 33.28 -16.01 30.63
N ALA A 166 34.39 -15.34 30.30
CA ALA A 166 35.66 -16.01 30.00
C ALA A 166 36.61 -16.07 31.20
N ALA A 167 36.15 -16.59 32.35
CA ALA A 167 37.04 -16.98 33.44
C ALA A 167 37.36 -18.47 33.33
N TRP A 168 38.59 -18.75 32.88
CA TRP A 168 39.18 -20.08 32.78
C TRP A 168 39.08 -20.86 34.09
N GLN A 169 38.45 -22.04 34.05
CA GLN A 169 38.63 -23.08 35.07
C GLN A 169 39.85 -23.92 34.69
N VAL A 170 40.91 -23.82 35.50
CA VAL A 170 42.09 -24.69 35.43
C VAL A 170 41.79 -25.98 36.21
N PRO A 171 41.95 -27.17 35.63
CA PRO A 171 41.80 -28.43 36.37
C PRO A 171 43.03 -28.68 37.26
N SER A 172 42.80 -28.98 38.54
CA SER A 172 43.85 -29.50 39.44
C SER A 172 43.98 -31.01 39.29
N SER A 173 45.16 -31.47 38.90
CA SER A 173 45.54 -32.88 38.95
C SER A 173 45.90 -33.31 40.37
N ASN A 174 45.35 -34.45 40.80
CA ASN A 174 45.92 -35.32 41.84
C ASN A 174 46.01 -36.73 41.27
#